data_AF-K9QEU3-F1
#
_entry.id   AF-K9QEU3-F1
#
_cell.length_a   1.000
_cell.length_b   1.000
_cell.length_c   1.000
_cell.angle_alpha   90.00
_cell.angle_beta   90.00
_cell.angle_gamma   90.00
#
_symmetry.space_group_name_H-M   'P 1'
#
loop_
_entity.id
_entity.type
_entity.pdbx_description
1 polymer ?
#
loop_
_entity_poly.entity_id
_entity_poly.type
_entity_poly.pdbx_seq_one_letter_code
_entity_poly.pdbx_strand_id
1 'polypeptide(L)'
;MTTKLFQTLAAATTLAGIVATAGAANAASLSYSTQYQYKPTDEAASADGYYITDIKDTISVQKFNSALGTLKSVTIEFIGNLKGDAGFENRSNNAATVLVNLAGTLNLQLPEGVDRFELNPEQSYSYTVARRDGVLDYGGTSGRTVAGLSAGITETKTFADSSFLQYFLGQGTTDFTFLATANSSISGPGNLASYVTTLASANVNVTYNYDPKAVPEPSAAIGLGLVAGIGLMSQRRKSWLKASN
;
A
#
# COMPACT_ATOMS: atom_id res chain seq x y z
N MET A 1 -9.03 40.70 -16.94
CA MET A 1 -8.52 39.36 -17.28
C MET A 1 -8.71 38.48 -16.06
N THR A 2 -9.60 37.50 -16.18
CA THR A 2 -10.00 36.57 -15.12
C THR A 2 -9.14 35.32 -15.18
N THR A 3 -8.30 35.06 -14.18
CA THR A 3 -7.56 33.80 -14.05
C THR A 3 -8.31 32.88 -13.09
N LYS A 4 -8.92 31.82 -13.64
CA LYS A 4 -9.49 30.72 -12.86
C LYS A 4 -8.34 29.81 -12.44
N LEU A 5 -8.14 29.64 -11.13
CA LEU A 5 -7.22 28.67 -10.57
C LEU A 5 -7.93 27.32 -10.50
N PHE A 6 -7.47 26.35 -11.29
CA PHE A 6 -7.96 24.97 -11.25
C PHE A 6 -7.50 24.30 -9.95
N GLN A 7 -8.45 23.95 -9.09
CA GLN A 7 -8.23 22.99 -8.00
C GLN A 7 -8.38 21.59 -8.62
N THR A 8 -7.27 20.91 -8.88
CA THR A 8 -7.28 19.50 -9.28
C THR A 8 -7.41 18.64 -8.03
N LEU A 9 -8.59 18.05 -7.86
CA LEU A 9 -8.89 17.06 -6.83
C LEU A 9 -8.11 15.77 -7.18
N ALA A 10 -7.07 15.44 -6.42
CA ALA A 10 -6.33 14.19 -6.58
C ALA A 10 -7.23 13.01 -6.18
N ALA A 11 -7.68 12.22 -7.15
CA ALA A 11 -8.45 11.01 -6.90
C ALA A 11 -7.51 9.88 -6.50
N ALA A 12 -7.57 9.43 -5.24
CA ALA A 12 -6.94 8.19 -4.82
C ALA A 12 -7.62 7.02 -5.55
N THR A 13 -6.89 6.31 -6.40
CA THR A 13 -7.40 5.10 -7.07
C THR A 13 -7.38 3.93 -6.09
N THR A 14 -8.49 3.67 -5.41
CA THR A 14 -8.68 2.46 -4.60
C THR A 14 -9.21 1.33 -5.47
N LEU A 15 -8.46 0.23 -5.61
CA LEU A 15 -8.98 -1.01 -6.21
C LEU A 15 -9.46 -1.93 -5.09
N ALA A 16 -10.72 -2.37 -5.16
CA ALA A 16 -11.32 -3.30 -4.21
C ALA A 16 -11.50 -4.68 -4.86
N GLY A 17 -11.02 -5.74 -4.18
CA GLY A 17 -11.24 -7.13 -4.56
C GLY A 17 -12.08 -7.85 -3.50
N ILE A 18 -13.06 -8.66 -3.94
CA ILE A 18 -13.89 -9.50 -3.05
C ILE A 18 -13.71 -10.96 -3.46
N VAL A 19 -13.33 -11.81 -2.52
CA VAL A 19 -13.35 -13.27 -2.69
C VAL A 19 -14.31 -13.87 -1.66
N ALA A 20 -15.43 -14.42 -2.12
CA ALA A 20 -16.41 -15.11 -1.28
C ALA A 20 -16.54 -16.57 -1.73
N THR A 21 -16.10 -17.52 -0.90
CA THR A 21 -16.34 -18.94 -1.11
C THR A 21 -17.57 -19.38 -0.31
N ALA A 22 -18.62 -19.85 -0.99
CA ALA A 22 -19.80 -20.39 -0.34
C ALA A 22 -19.53 -21.85 0.07
N GLY A 23 -19.35 -22.09 1.37
CA GLY A 23 -19.23 -23.43 1.94
C GLY A 23 -18.47 -23.44 3.26
N ALA A 24 -19.19 -23.76 4.35
CA ALA A 24 -18.73 -23.73 5.76
C ALA A 24 -18.26 -22.34 6.25
N ALA A 25 -18.30 -22.13 7.57
CA ALA A 25 -17.99 -20.86 8.25
C ALA A 25 -16.54 -20.40 7.99
N ASN A 26 -16.30 -19.82 6.82
CA ASN A 26 -15.05 -19.18 6.46
C ASN A 26 -15.25 -17.67 6.56
N ALA A 27 -14.38 -16.99 7.30
CA ALA A 27 -14.34 -15.54 7.32
C ALA A 27 -14.10 -15.03 5.89
N ALA A 28 -14.92 -14.09 5.44
CA ALA A 28 -14.72 -13.42 4.16
C ALA A 28 -13.64 -12.35 4.31
N SER A 29 -13.00 -11.99 3.20
CA SER A 29 -12.01 -10.90 3.17
C SER A 29 -12.34 -9.85 2.12
N LEU A 30 -11.99 -8.60 2.44
CA LEU A 30 -12.09 -7.44 1.57
C LEU A 30 -10.79 -6.66 1.65
N SER A 31 -10.12 -6.43 0.52
CA SER A 31 -8.84 -5.74 0.50
C SER A 31 -8.91 -4.41 -0.25
N TYR A 32 -8.18 -3.42 0.27
CA TYR A 32 -7.92 -2.14 -0.37
C TYR A 32 -6.42 -1.89 -0.44
N SER A 33 -5.96 -1.48 -1.61
CA SER A 33 -4.58 -1.01 -1.83
C SER A 33 -4.58 0.49 -2.04
N THR A 34 -3.64 1.16 -1.40
CA THR A 34 -3.35 2.58 -1.60
C THR A 34 -1.84 2.78 -1.63
N GLN A 35 -1.40 3.83 -2.29
CA GLN A 35 0.00 4.21 -2.35
C GLN A 35 0.14 5.68 -2.00
N TYR A 36 1.28 6.06 -1.45
CA TYR A 36 1.59 7.46 -1.26
C TYR A 36 1.55 8.18 -2.61
N GLN A 37 0.78 9.26 -2.67
CA GLN A 37 0.64 10.12 -3.83
C GLN A 37 1.04 11.52 -3.42
N TYR A 38 2.01 12.06 -4.12
CA TYR A 38 2.52 13.39 -3.87
C TYR A 38 1.58 14.49 -4.33
N LYS A 39 1.60 15.63 -3.65
CA LYS A 39 0.80 16.81 -3.99
C LYS A 39 1.67 17.89 -4.67
N PRO A 40 1.20 18.56 -5.73
CA PRO A 40 2.05 19.24 -6.71
C PRO A 40 2.68 20.58 -6.28
N THR A 41 2.74 20.89 -4.98
CA THR A 41 3.28 22.19 -4.52
C THR A 41 4.80 22.25 -4.47
N ASP A 42 5.50 21.12 -4.55
CA ASP A 42 6.96 21.09 -4.66
C ASP A 42 7.38 20.33 -5.96
N GLU A 43 8.58 20.55 -6.46
CA GLU A 43 8.97 20.30 -7.86
C GLU A 43 9.34 18.84 -8.25
N ALA A 44 9.12 17.81 -7.42
CA ALA A 44 9.82 16.53 -7.64
C ALA A 44 9.00 15.25 -7.40
N ALA A 45 8.21 14.89 -8.41
CA ALA A 45 7.68 13.54 -8.58
C ALA A 45 8.39 12.83 -9.75
N SER A 46 8.88 11.61 -9.54
CA SER A 46 9.26 10.75 -10.67
C SER A 46 8.03 10.03 -11.21
N ALA A 47 8.02 9.74 -12.52
CA ALA A 47 6.87 9.15 -13.21
C ALA A 47 6.47 7.74 -12.72
N ASP A 48 7.28 7.11 -11.87
CA ASP A 48 7.14 5.76 -11.34
C ASP A 48 6.65 5.70 -9.89
N GLY A 49 6.13 6.80 -9.34
CA GLY A 49 5.50 6.83 -8.01
C GLY A 49 6.49 6.98 -6.84
N TYR A 50 7.70 7.44 -7.11
CA TYR A 50 8.68 7.82 -6.10
C TYR A 50 8.78 9.35 -6.00
N TYR A 51 9.10 9.83 -4.81
CA TYR A 51 9.12 11.25 -4.49
C TYR A 51 10.34 11.57 -3.63
N ILE A 52 10.85 12.81 -3.70
CA ILE A 52 11.98 13.23 -2.87
C ILE A 52 11.68 12.91 -1.40
N THR A 53 12.67 12.35 -0.71
CA THR A 53 12.59 11.99 0.72
C THR A 53 12.41 13.21 1.62
N ASP A 54 12.33 12.97 2.92
CA ASP A 54 11.91 13.95 3.94
C ASP A 54 10.41 14.30 3.79
N ILE A 55 9.63 13.24 3.55
CA ILE A 55 8.18 13.27 3.37
C ILE A 55 7.49 13.27 4.73
N LYS A 56 6.43 14.06 4.83
CA LYS A 56 5.39 13.93 5.85
C LYS A 56 4.03 14.22 5.22
N ASP A 57 3.23 13.18 4.99
CA ASP A 57 1.90 13.32 4.40
C ASP A 57 0.94 12.23 4.90
N THR A 58 -0.29 12.29 4.44
CA THR A 58 -1.37 11.38 4.78
C THR A 58 -1.61 10.37 3.66
N ILE A 59 -1.76 9.10 4.05
CA ILE A 59 -2.26 8.02 3.19
C ILE A 59 -3.62 7.60 3.72
N SER A 60 -4.66 7.71 2.89
CA SER A 60 -6.03 7.35 3.26
C SER A 60 -6.42 5.99 2.70
N VAL A 61 -7.12 5.18 3.50
CA VAL A 61 -7.68 3.89 3.07
C VAL A 61 -9.17 3.82 3.39
N GLN A 62 -9.94 3.16 2.52
CA GLN A 62 -11.38 2.99 2.71
C GLN A 62 -11.68 2.18 3.98
N LYS A 63 -12.59 2.67 4.81
CA LYS A 63 -13.09 1.95 6.00
C LYS A 63 -13.99 0.78 5.60
N PHE A 64 -14.06 -0.23 6.47
CA PHE A 64 -14.95 -1.37 6.35
C PHE A 64 -16.42 -0.95 6.54
N ASN A 65 -17.25 -1.27 5.54
CA ASN A 65 -18.69 -1.06 5.61
C ASN A 65 -19.34 -2.15 6.47
N SER A 66 -19.82 -1.77 7.66
CA SER A 66 -20.47 -2.67 8.62
C SER A 66 -21.77 -3.31 8.11
N ALA A 67 -22.34 -2.84 6.99
CA ALA A 67 -23.46 -3.51 6.35
C ALA A 67 -23.08 -4.89 5.77
N LEU A 68 -21.79 -5.13 5.49
CA LEU A 68 -21.28 -6.40 4.93
C LEU A 68 -21.21 -7.51 5.98
N GLY A 69 -21.08 -7.18 7.26
CA GLY A 69 -20.88 -8.17 8.31
C GLY A 69 -20.19 -7.63 9.55
N THR A 70 -19.67 -8.55 10.37
CA THR A 70 -18.93 -8.22 11.60
C THR A 70 -17.44 -8.32 11.34
N LEU A 71 -16.73 -7.19 11.40
CA LEU A 71 -15.28 -7.16 11.27
C LEU A 71 -14.62 -7.95 12.41
N LYS A 72 -13.67 -8.82 12.06
CA LYS A 72 -12.92 -9.67 13.00
C LYS A 72 -11.48 -9.27 13.15
N SER A 73 -10.84 -8.90 12.04
CA SER A 73 -9.48 -8.40 12.06
C SER A 73 -9.18 -7.49 10.89
N VAL A 74 -8.17 -6.65 11.05
CA VAL A 74 -7.54 -5.89 9.98
C VAL A 74 -6.10 -6.35 9.86
N THR A 75 -5.72 -6.82 8.68
CA THR A 75 -4.32 -7.09 8.33
C THR A 75 -3.82 -5.93 7.49
N ILE A 76 -2.77 -5.26 7.94
CA ILE A 76 -2.13 -4.15 7.23
C ILE A 76 -0.74 -4.61 6.83
N GLU A 77 -0.47 -4.57 5.53
CA GLU A 77 0.86 -4.73 4.95
C GLU A 77 1.35 -3.36 4.52
N PHE A 78 2.51 -2.95 5.03
CA PHE A 78 3.19 -1.72 4.69
C PHE A 78 4.47 -2.05 3.94
N ILE A 79 4.58 -1.54 2.71
CA ILE A 79 5.72 -1.74 1.81
C ILE A 79 6.38 -0.38 1.62
N GLY A 80 7.62 -0.26 2.10
CA GLY A 80 8.43 0.94 1.98
C GLY A 80 9.60 0.72 1.03
N ASN A 81 9.79 1.63 0.08
CA ASN A 81 10.89 1.57 -0.87
C ASN A 81 11.67 2.87 -0.90
N LEU A 82 12.97 2.74 -1.17
CA LEU A 82 13.89 3.82 -1.47
C LEU A 82 14.49 3.62 -2.84
N LYS A 83 14.71 4.74 -3.52
CA LYS A 83 15.58 4.85 -4.68
C LYS A 83 16.60 5.95 -4.42
N GLY A 84 17.71 5.88 -5.13
CA GLY A 84 18.63 7.00 -5.13
C GLY A 84 19.64 6.95 -6.25
N ASP A 85 20.21 8.12 -6.48
CA ASP A 85 21.38 8.31 -7.32
C ASP A 85 22.48 8.91 -6.45
N ALA A 86 23.72 8.55 -6.74
CA ALA A 86 24.86 9.03 -5.99
C ALA A 86 26.01 9.37 -6.92
N GLY A 87 26.80 10.37 -6.55
CA GLY A 87 28.04 10.69 -7.24
C GLY A 87 29.16 10.85 -6.23
N PHE A 88 30.35 10.39 -6.59
CA PHE A 88 31.54 10.54 -5.76
C PHE A 88 32.79 10.69 -6.61
N GLU A 89 33.75 11.47 -6.10
CA GLU A 89 35.01 11.81 -6.77
C GLU A 89 36.17 11.74 -5.77
N ASN A 90 37.10 10.80 -5.98
CA ASN A 90 38.28 10.67 -5.15
C ASN A 90 39.29 11.78 -5.46
N ARG A 91 39.47 12.66 -4.50
CA ARG A 91 40.38 13.80 -4.57
C ARG A 91 41.70 13.51 -3.87
N SER A 92 42.02 12.26 -3.55
CA SER A 92 43.28 11.85 -2.91
C SER A 92 44.36 11.48 -3.94
N ASN A 93 45.63 11.49 -3.53
CA ASN A 93 46.76 11.06 -4.38
C ASN A 93 46.88 9.53 -4.53
N ASN A 94 46.06 8.76 -3.79
CA ASN A 94 46.02 7.31 -3.81
C ASN A 94 44.65 6.83 -4.29
N ALA A 95 44.61 5.63 -4.89
CA ALA A 95 43.35 4.92 -5.12
C ALA A 95 42.65 4.63 -3.78
N ALA A 96 41.33 4.54 -3.80
CA ALA A 96 40.53 4.34 -2.60
C ALA A 96 39.26 3.54 -2.88
N THR A 97 38.73 2.93 -1.83
CA THR A 97 37.39 2.35 -1.83
C THR A 97 36.40 3.39 -1.31
N VAL A 98 35.30 3.55 -2.03
CA VAL A 98 34.15 4.37 -1.66
C VAL A 98 32.97 3.44 -1.42
N LEU A 99 32.30 3.63 -0.29
CA LEU A 99 31.07 2.94 0.08
C LEU A 99 29.90 3.91 -0.07
N VAL A 100 28.89 3.50 -0.81
CA VAL A 100 27.60 4.19 -0.92
C VAL A 100 26.58 3.37 -0.15
N ASN A 101 26.00 3.95 0.89
CA ASN A 101 24.95 3.35 1.68
C ASN A 101 23.64 4.08 1.37
N LEU A 102 22.72 3.39 0.72
CA LEU A 102 21.35 3.87 0.52
C LEU A 102 20.51 3.38 1.70
N ALA A 103 20.07 4.31 2.54
CA ALA A 103 19.28 4.04 3.73
C ALA A 103 18.22 5.12 3.98
N GLY A 104 17.17 4.73 4.68
CA GLY A 104 16.13 5.62 5.19
C GLY A 104 15.33 4.98 6.31
N THR A 105 14.61 5.81 7.06
CA THR A 105 13.63 5.38 8.06
C THR A 105 12.24 5.78 7.55
N LEU A 106 11.39 4.78 7.31
CA LEU A 106 10.03 4.93 6.79
C LEU A 106 9.03 4.54 7.89
N ASN A 107 8.20 5.48 8.31
CA ASN A 107 7.20 5.26 9.34
C ASN A 107 5.79 5.37 8.77
N LEU A 108 4.91 4.45 9.18
CA LEU A 108 3.46 4.56 8.95
C LEU A 108 2.76 4.58 10.31
N GLN A 109 2.33 5.75 10.73
CA GLN A 109 1.56 5.91 11.96
C GLN A 109 0.09 5.64 11.68
N LEU A 110 -0.48 4.68 12.41
CA LEU A 110 -1.89 4.31 12.31
C LEU A 110 -2.78 5.41 12.93
N PRO A 111 -4.11 5.38 12.68
CA PRO A 111 -5.01 6.46 13.08
C PRO A 111 -4.91 6.77 14.57
N GLU A 112 -4.96 8.06 14.93
CA GLU A 112 -4.83 8.55 16.32
C GLU A 112 -3.50 8.16 17.01
N GLY A 113 -2.50 7.67 16.27
CA GLY A 113 -1.18 7.33 16.79
C GLY A 113 -1.12 6.10 17.68
N VAL A 114 -2.15 5.25 17.65
CA VAL A 114 -2.29 4.08 18.53
C VAL A 114 -1.26 2.97 18.27
N ASP A 115 -0.73 2.87 17.04
CA ASP A 115 0.36 1.96 16.66
C ASP A 115 1.14 2.59 15.47
N ARG A 116 2.28 2.02 15.13
CA ARG A 116 3.09 2.42 13.97
C ARG A 116 3.85 1.24 13.37
N PHE A 117 4.13 1.35 12.08
CA PHE A 117 5.17 0.57 11.41
C PHE A 117 6.45 1.39 11.35
N GLU A 118 7.59 0.72 11.45
CA GLU A 118 8.92 1.34 11.34
C GLU A 118 9.80 0.46 10.47
N LEU A 119 10.00 0.90 9.23
CA LEU A 119 10.77 0.19 8.21
C LEU A 119 12.11 0.91 8.01
N ASN A 120 13.20 0.14 8.01
CA ASN A 120 14.56 0.64 7.80
C ASN A 120 15.20 -0.02 6.57
N PRO A 121 14.74 0.27 5.33
CA PRO A 121 15.36 -0.26 4.13
C PRO A 121 16.79 0.26 3.98
N GLU A 122 17.73 -0.65 3.74
CA GLU A 122 19.16 -0.34 3.58
C GLU A 122 19.79 -1.22 2.49
N GLN A 123 20.66 -0.63 1.68
CA GLN A 123 21.53 -1.34 0.75
C GLN A 123 22.88 -0.65 0.64
N SER A 124 23.96 -1.44 0.67
CA SER A 124 25.33 -0.92 0.57
C SER A 124 26.01 -1.35 -0.72
N TYR A 125 26.73 -0.42 -1.33
CA TYR A 125 27.48 -0.60 -2.57
C TYR A 125 28.93 -0.18 -2.35
N SER A 126 29.86 -0.91 -2.95
CA SER A 126 31.31 -0.65 -2.81
C SER A 126 31.95 -0.48 -4.17
N TYR A 127 32.79 0.56 -4.30
CA TYR A 127 33.47 0.91 -5.54
C TYR A 127 34.93 1.24 -5.26
N THR A 128 35.83 0.69 -6.07
CA THR A 128 37.24 1.10 -6.06
C THR A 128 37.44 2.11 -7.18
N VAL A 129 38.02 3.26 -6.84
CA VAL A 129 38.37 4.35 -7.76
C VAL A 129 39.86 4.66 -7.67
N ALA A 130 40.42 5.12 -8.79
CA ALA A 130 41.80 5.55 -8.88
C ALA A 130 42.04 6.84 -8.07
N ARG A 131 43.30 7.28 -8.03
CA ARG A 131 43.69 8.59 -7.48
C ARG A 131 43.09 9.72 -8.31
N ARG A 132 43.01 10.92 -7.73
CA ARG A 132 42.59 12.18 -8.37
C ARG A 132 43.22 12.35 -9.76
N ASP A 133 42.41 12.72 -10.73
CA ASP A 133 42.83 13.08 -12.09
C ASP A 133 42.93 14.61 -12.33
N GLY A 134 42.34 15.41 -11.43
CA GLY A 134 42.40 16.87 -11.44
C GLY A 134 41.08 17.55 -11.78
N VAL A 135 40.04 16.79 -12.13
CA VAL A 135 38.71 17.28 -12.50
C VAL A 135 37.69 16.89 -11.41
N LEU A 136 36.62 17.66 -11.27
CA LEU A 136 35.47 17.31 -10.43
C LEU A 136 34.25 17.14 -11.33
N ASP A 137 34.02 15.91 -11.78
CA ASP A 137 32.92 15.56 -12.69
C ASP A 137 32.13 14.32 -12.24
N TYR A 138 32.53 13.66 -11.15
CA TYR A 138 31.91 12.42 -10.66
C TYR A 138 31.93 11.32 -11.73
N GLY A 139 33.03 11.25 -12.49
CA GLY A 139 33.18 10.36 -13.63
C GLY A 139 34.60 9.81 -13.77
N GLY A 140 34.86 9.18 -14.91
CA GLY A 140 36.18 8.66 -15.23
C GLY A 140 36.67 7.57 -14.29
N THR A 141 37.97 7.59 -13.99
CA THR A 141 38.61 6.55 -13.16
C THR A 141 38.70 6.93 -11.68
N SER A 142 38.68 8.22 -11.36
CA SER A 142 38.73 8.75 -9.99
C SER A 142 37.35 8.99 -9.37
N GLY A 143 36.30 9.07 -10.19
CA GLY A 143 34.93 9.22 -9.73
C GLY A 143 33.94 8.28 -10.43
N ARG A 144 32.70 8.34 -9.96
CA ARG A 144 31.56 7.61 -10.56
C ARG A 144 30.25 8.26 -10.17
N THR A 145 29.34 8.33 -11.15
CA THR A 145 27.91 8.55 -10.93
C THR A 145 27.21 7.21 -11.02
N VAL A 146 26.47 6.86 -9.97
CA VAL A 146 25.67 5.64 -9.88
C VAL A 146 24.20 6.03 -9.83
N ALA A 147 23.43 5.41 -10.71
CA ALA A 147 21.99 5.67 -10.81
C ALA A 147 21.20 4.40 -10.53
N GLY A 148 19.95 4.57 -10.11
CA GLY A 148 19.03 3.45 -9.91
C GLY A 148 19.39 2.56 -8.72
N LEU A 149 20.02 3.13 -7.68
CA LEU A 149 20.16 2.45 -6.39
C LEU A 149 18.76 2.19 -5.83
N SER A 150 18.59 1.07 -5.12
CA SER A 150 17.29 0.73 -4.54
C SER A 150 17.43 -0.11 -3.28
N ALA A 151 16.51 0.11 -2.35
CA ALA A 151 16.32 -0.67 -1.15
C ALA A 151 14.82 -0.75 -0.84
N GLY A 152 14.34 -1.87 -0.31
CA GLY A 152 12.92 -2.04 -0.02
C GLY A 152 12.71 -3.06 1.09
N ILE A 153 11.67 -2.86 1.87
CA ILE A 153 11.29 -3.73 2.98
C ILE A 153 9.78 -3.69 3.16
N THR A 154 9.23 -4.78 3.68
CA THR A 154 7.80 -4.93 3.94
C THR A 154 7.60 -5.43 5.36
N GLU A 155 6.58 -4.93 6.04
CA GLU A 155 6.12 -5.45 7.32
C GLU A 155 4.59 -5.61 7.28
N THR A 156 4.11 -6.69 7.91
CA THR A 156 2.68 -7.00 8.00
C THR A 156 2.27 -7.19 9.45
N LYS A 157 1.23 -6.48 9.89
CA LYS A 157 0.61 -6.64 11.21
C LYS A 157 -0.86 -7.00 11.07
N THR A 158 -1.36 -7.81 12.00
CA THR A 158 -2.79 -8.15 12.08
C THR A 158 -3.35 -7.72 13.42
N PHE A 159 -4.45 -7.00 13.39
CA PHE A 159 -5.11 -6.43 14.55
C PHE A 159 -6.51 -7.04 14.70
N ALA A 160 -6.80 -7.58 15.88
CA ALA A 160 -8.11 -8.16 16.22
C ALA A 160 -8.72 -7.56 17.51
N ASP A 161 -8.03 -6.61 18.14
CA ASP A 161 -8.54 -5.93 19.33
C ASP A 161 -9.73 -5.02 18.98
N SER A 162 -10.84 -5.22 19.67
CA SER A 162 -12.09 -4.52 19.37
C SER A 162 -11.98 -3.00 19.47
N SER A 163 -11.16 -2.45 20.38
CA SER A 163 -10.99 -0.99 20.52
C SER A 163 -10.23 -0.41 19.33
N PHE A 164 -9.25 -1.14 18.80
CA PHE A 164 -8.52 -0.77 17.60
C PHE A 164 -9.38 -0.90 16.33
N LEU A 165 -10.22 -1.94 16.23
CA LEU A 165 -11.08 -2.14 15.05
C LEU A 165 -12.04 -0.97 14.80
N GLN A 166 -12.42 -0.20 15.83
CA GLN A 166 -13.31 0.95 15.70
C GLN A 166 -12.78 2.02 14.74
N TYR A 167 -11.45 2.19 14.61
CA TYR A 167 -10.85 3.16 13.69
C TYR A 167 -11.08 2.81 12.22
N PHE A 168 -11.38 1.55 11.93
CA PHE A 168 -11.55 1.02 10.58
C PHE A 168 -13.02 0.81 10.19
N LEU A 169 -13.96 1.11 11.09
CA LEU A 169 -15.39 0.93 10.85
C LEU A 169 -16.07 2.21 10.39
N GLY A 170 -17.01 2.07 9.45
CA GLY A 170 -17.92 3.14 9.04
C GLY A 170 -17.77 3.52 7.57
N GLN A 171 -18.35 4.67 7.22
CA GLN A 171 -18.27 5.22 5.86
C GLN A 171 -17.02 6.09 5.71
N GLY A 172 -16.55 6.28 4.48
CA GLY A 172 -15.39 7.13 4.16
C GLY A 172 -14.04 6.45 4.43
N THR A 173 -12.99 7.24 4.62
CA THR A 173 -11.62 6.74 4.78
C THR A 173 -11.12 6.88 6.21
N THR A 174 -10.09 6.10 6.54
CA THR A 174 -9.23 6.33 7.71
C THR A 174 -7.85 6.75 7.22
N ASP A 175 -7.21 7.64 7.97
CA ASP A 175 -5.97 8.30 7.57
C ASP A 175 -4.79 7.74 8.36
N PHE A 176 -3.70 7.45 7.65
CA PHE A 176 -2.40 7.11 8.20
C PHE A 176 -1.44 8.26 7.95
N THR A 177 -0.51 8.51 8.87
CA THR A 177 0.58 9.47 8.63
C THR A 177 1.81 8.72 8.15
N PHE A 178 2.24 9.01 6.93
CA PHE A 178 3.47 8.48 6.35
C PHE A 178 4.60 9.48 6.53
N LEU A 179 5.73 9.01 7.06
CA LEU A 179 6.97 9.76 7.14
C LEU A 179 8.08 8.98 6.44
N ALA A 180 8.91 9.66 5.66
CA ALA A 180 10.08 9.06 5.03
C ALA A 180 11.28 9.98 5.22
N THR A 181 12.24 9.61 6.06
CA THR A 181 13.48 10.35 6.26
C THR A 181 14.64 9.58 5.62
N ALA A 182 15.42 10.25 4.78
CA ALA A 182 16.64 9.64 4.24
C ALA A 182 17.81 9.81 5.20
N ASN A 183 18.60 8.76 5.37
CA ASN A 183 19.86 8.78 6.13
C ASN A 183 20.99 8.12 5.34
N SER A 184 20.89 8.15 4.01
CA SER A 184 21.90 7.64 3.08
C SER A 184 23.23 8.36 3.26
N SER A 185 24.33 7.64 3.06
CA SER A 185 25.67 8.17 3.26
C SER A 185 26.66 7.66 2.22
N ILE A 186 27.72 8.44 2.03
CA ILE A 186 28.88 8.05 1.24
C ILE A 186 30.10 8.16 2.14
N SER A 187 30.89 7.10 2.22
CA SER A 187 32.13 7.07 3.00
C SER A 187 33.30 6.61 2.14
N GLY A 188 34.51 7.06 2.47
CA GLY A 188 35.71 6.81 1.69
C GLY A 188 36.89 7.61 2.22
N PRO A 189 37.86 8.00 1.37
CA PRO A 189 39.01 8.78 1.81
C PRO A 189 38.61 10.17 2.29
N GLY A 190 39.44 10.81 3.12
CA GLY A 190 39.15 12.15 3.65
C GLY A 190 39.07 13.25 2.58
N ASN A 191 39.78 13.10 1.46
CA ASN A 191 39.63 13.97 0.29
C ASN A 191 38.65 13.32 -0.70
N LEU A 192 37.36 13.51 -0.47
CA LEU A 192 36.26 13.03 -1.31
C LEU A 192 35.28 14.19 -1.56
N ALA A 193 34.78 14.32 -2.78
CA ALA A 193 33.59 15.10 -3.07
C ALA A 193 32.46 14.14 -3.40
N SER A 194 31.25 14.38 -2.90
CA SER A 194 30.15 13.43 -3.09
C SER A 194 28.78 14.08 -2.93
N TYR A 195 27.76 13.45 -3.52
CA TYR A 195 26.35 13.77 -3.32
C TYR A 195 25.51 12.49 -3.32
N VAL A 196 24.34 12.56 -2.68
CA VAL A 196 23.29 11.55 -2.79
C VAL A 196 21.95 12.26 -2.96
N THR A 197 21.13 11.76 -3.88
CA THR A 197 19.74 12.17 -4.07
C THR A 197 18.88 10.95 -3.80
N THR A 198 17.88 11.10 -2.93
CA THR A 198 17.04 10.00 -2.48
C THR A 198 15.58 10.26 -2.79
N LEU A 199 14.88 9.20 -3.16
CA LEU A 199 13.44 9.17 -3.37
C LEU A 199 12.83 8.04 -2.54
N ALA A 200 11.61 8.21 -2.05
CA ALA A 200 10.85 7.19 -1.33
C ALA A 200 9.48 6.96 -1.98
N SER A 201 8.98 5.74 -1.80
CA SER A 201 7.58 5.40 -2.06
C SER A 201 7.04 4.50 -0.95
N ALA A 202 5.72 4.50 -0.81
CA ALA A 202 5.01 3.70 0.17
C ALA A 202 3.76 3.09 -0.46
N ASN A 203 3.55 1.80 -0.25
CA ASN A 203 2.30 1.11 -0.58
C ASN A 203 1.73 0.51 0.71
N VAL A 204 0.41 0.60 0.85
CA VAL A 204 -0.32 0.06 1.99
C VAL A 204 -1.46 -0.80 1.48
N ASN A 205 -1.44 -2.08 1.87
CA ASN A 205 -2.52 -3.02 1.60
C ASN A 205 -3.25 -3.33 2.91
N VAL A 206 -4.54 -3.03 2.94
CA VAL A 206 -5.40 -3.27 4.11
C VAL A 206 -6.41 -4.33 3.76
N THR A 207 -6.39 -5.43 4.50
CA THR A 207 -7.30 -6.57 4.35
C THR A 207 -8.19 -6.67 5.59
N TYR A 208 -9.49 -6.52 5.36
CA TYR A 208 -10.55 -6.70 6.36
C TYR A 208 -11.02 -8.14 6.35
N ASN A 209 -10.83 -8.87 7.45
CA ASN A 209 -11.42 -10.20 7.63
C ASN A 209 -12.70 -10.05 8.46
N TYR A 210 -13.82 -10.58 7.96
CA TYR A 210 -15.12 -10.38 8.57
C TYR A 210 -16.02 -11.62 8.47
N ASP A 211 -16.95 -11.74 9.41
CA ASP A 211 -18.06 -12.70 9.29
C ASP A 211 -19.17 -12.03 8.46
N PRO A 212 -19.52 -12.56 7.27
CA PRO A 212 -20.58 -11.99 6.46
C PRO A 212 -21.91 -11.96 7.19
N LYS A 213 -22.69 -10.90 6.98
CA LYS A 213 -24.08 -10.87 7.44
C LYS A 213 -24.86 -11.97 6.71
N ALA A 214 -25.53 -12.84 7.46
CA ALA A 214 -26.40 -13.84 6.88
C ALA A 214 -27.48 -13.14 6.03
N VAL A 215 -27.51 -13.44 4.74
CA VAL A 215 -28.60 -13.02 3.86
C VAL A 215 -29.75 -13.98 4.11
N PRO A 216 -30.95 -13.51 4.47
CA PRO A 216 -32.13 -14.37 4.53
C PRO A 216 -32.30 -15.03 3.17
N GLU A 217 -32.24 -16.37 3.11
CA GLU A 217 -32.47 -17.08 1.86
C GLU A 217 -33.82 -16.64 1.29
N PRO A 218 -33.91 -16.25 -0.01
CA PRO A 218 -35.19 -15.94 -0.63
C PRO A 218 -36.05 -17.20 -0.63
N SER A 219 -36.85 -17.35 0.42
CA SER A 219 -37.94 -18.31 0.59
C SER A 219 -37.99 -19.42 -0.46
N ALA A 220 -37.14 -20.45 -0.31
CA ALA A 220 -37.43 -21.78 -0.86
C ALA A 220 -38.83 -22.26 -0.39
N ALA A 221 -39.38 -21.66 0.66
CA ALA A 221 -40.77 -21.78 1.11
C ALA A 221 -41.84 -21.37 0.07
N ILE A 222 -41.58 -20.42 -0.84
CA ILE A 222 -42.55 -20.09 -1.90
C ILE A 222 -42.47 -21.12 -3.04
N GLY A 223 -41.27 -21.62 -3.36
CA GLY A 223 -41.06 -22.67 -4.37
C GLY A 223 -41.67 -24.02 -3.99
N LEU A 224 -41.50 -24.45 -2.74
CA LEU A 224 -42.09 -25.70 -2.24
C LEU A 224 -43.61 -25.57 -2.02
N GLY A 225 -44.11 -24.39 -1.63
CA GLY A 225 -45.53 -24.12 -1.51
C GLY A 225 -46.28 -24.13 -2.84
N LEU A 226 -45.69 -23.59 -3.92
CA LEU A 226 -46.26 -23.62 -5.27
C LEU A 226 -46.28 -25.04 -5.86
N VAL A 227 -45.22 -25.83 -5.67
CA VAL A 227 -45.17 -27.22 -6.16
C VAL A 227 -46.15 -28.12 -5.40
N ALA A 228 -46.29 -27.95 -4.08
CA ALA A 228 -47.30 -28.65 -3.29
C ALA A 228 -48.74 -28.24 -3.67
N GLY A 229 -48.98 -26.95 -3.91
CA GLY A 229 -50.29 -26.41 -4.31
C GLY A 229 -50.74 -26.89 -5.69
N ILE A 230 -49.84 -26.93 -6.68
CA ILE A 230 -50.13 -27.47 -8.02
C ILE A 230 -50.33 -28.99 -7.98
N GLY A 231 -49.55 -29.71 -7.16
CA GLY A 231 -49.71 -31.15 -6.94
C GLY A 231 -51.11 -31.52 -6.42
N LEU A 232 -51.61 -30.81 -5.40
CA LEU A 232 -52.93 -31.02 -4.81
C LEU A 232 -54.10 -30.66 -5.75
N MET A 233 -53.98 -29.63 -6.60
CA MET A 233 -55.02 -29.31 -7.60
C MET A 233 -55.08 -30.32 -8.75
N SER A 234 -53.93 -30.90 -9.14
CA SER A 234 -53.87 -31.91 -10.22
C SER A 234 -54.55 -33.23 -9.81
N GLN A 235 -54.49 -33.61 -8.53
CA GLN A 235 -55.12 -34.82 -8.02
C GLN A 235 -56.65 -34.69 -7.93
N ARG A 236 -57.18 -33.49 -7.63
CA ARG A 236 -58.62 -33.23 -7.64
C ARG A 236 -59.24 -33.43 -9.03
N ARG A 237 -58.59 -32.98 -10.11
CA ARG A 237 -59.10 -33.15 -11.48
C ARG A 237 -59.17 -34.61 -11.94
N LYS A 238 -58.24 -35.47 -11.49
CA LYS A 238 -58.27 -36.91 -11.84
C LYS A 238 -59.39 -37.69 -11.16
N SER A 239 -59.85 -37.25 -9.99
CA SER A 239 -60.95 -37.91 -9.27
C SER A 239 -62.33 -37.70 -9.90
N TRP A 240 -62.55 -36.53 -10.52
CA TRP A 240 -63.81 -36.21 -11.22
C TRP A 240 -63.98 -36.96 -12.54
N LEU A 241 -62.88 -37.25 -13.25
CA LEU A 241 -62.90 -37.98 -14.51
C LEU A 241 -63.12 -39.49 -14.35
N LYS A 242 -62.94 -40.05 -13.15
CA LYS A 242 -63.25 -41.47 -12.87
C LYS A 242 -64.64 -41.72 -12.32
N ALA A 243 -65.41 -40.66 -12.04
CA ALA A 243 -66.77 -40.76 -11.52
C ALA A 243 -67.85 -40.55 -12.61
N SER A 244 -67.46 -40.29 -13.86
CA SER A 244 -68.37 -40.24 -15.01
C SER A 244 -67.87 -41.14 -16.14
N ASN A 245 -68.54 -42.30 -16.29
CA ASN A 245 -68.47 -43.30 -17.36
C ASN A 245 -67.22 -44.18 -17.45
#